data_AF-A0A6P8YZQ8-F1
#
_entry.id   AF-A0A6P8YZQ8-F1
#
_cell.length_a   1.000
_cell.length_b   1.000
_cell.length_c   1.000
_cell.angle_alpha   90.00
_cell.angle_beta   90.00
_cell.angle_gamma   90.00
#
_symmetry.space_group_name_H-M   'P 1'
#
loop_
_entity.id
_entity.type
_entity.pdbx_description
1 polymer ?
#
loop_
_entity_poly.entity_id
_entity_poly.type
_entity_poly.pdbx_seq_one_letter_code
_entity_poly.pdbx_strand_id
1 'polypeptide(L)'
;MRRALARSRGAVQGQPADLYEYRADAAPEQLQQAEFLEYRPQPLQQAPRQPAPQRQVPQQQPPQRQAPQQQPPQQQEPNVQPRQRQPEPTQAQPQFQPELPPLSSITFYVFTRNSAQPGILHVGDENSFFSSGFDVQRPTKVIIHGFGSDVNKPMMVTMKDAYLSAMDVNVLSVDWSPLSARPWYPVARANVDVVGPRVAALLDWLAGHGASLGSVHLVGHSLGAHVAGIAGANVRSGRVSRISGLDPARPGFRDVALPRRLDAGDAVFVDVIHTTAGLLGMEDPIGHTDFYPNRGVMRQPGCTDLGPRCSHEKAYKLFRDSIGQEQYEAVGCDSMQDAMQGRCRGRPVVMGERASGTFPGIYFAVTR
;
A
#
# COMPACT_ATOMS: atom_id res chain seq x y z
N MET A 1 -38.11 42.14 55.78
CA MET A 1 -38.84 40.86 55.95
C MET A 1 -38.44 39.95 54.79
N ARG A 2 -37.54 38.97 54.99
CA ARG A 2 -37.82 37.52 55.18
C ARG A 2 -38.62 36.94 53.99
N ARG A 3 -38.17 35.94 53.21
CA ARG A 3 -37.57 34.65 53.59
C ARG A 3 -36.75 34.00 52.45
N ALA A 4 -35.72 33.28 52.89
CA ALA A 4 -34.87 32.36 52.15
C ALA A 4 -35.49 30.96 51.95
N LEU A 5 -34.98 30.20 50.98
CA LEU A 5 -34.89 28.74 51.05
C LEU A 5 -33.58 28.27 50.39
N ALA A 6 -32.73 27.70 51.23
CA ALA A 6 -31.51 26.99 50.89
C ALA A 6 -31.83 25.52 50.51
N ARG A 7 -30.99 24.91 49.67
CA ARG A 7 -30.85 23.46 49.58
C ARG A 7 -29.38 23.07 49.67
N SER A 8 -29.16 22.05 50.49
CA SER A 8 -27.93 21.57 51.09
C SER A 8 -26.94 20.94 50.12
N ARG A 9 -25.65 21.26 50.30
CA ARG A 9 -24.52 20.44 49.82
C ARG A 9 -24.11 19.49 50.96
N GLY A 10 -24.22 18.18 50.70
CA GLY A 10 -23.56 17.15 51.48
C GLY A 10 -22.25 16.78 50.80
N ALA A 11 -21.14 16.86 51.53
CA ALA A 11 -19.83 16.41 51.13
C ALA A 11 -19.63 14.96 51.58
N VAL A 12 -19.09 14.12 50.69
CA VAL A 12 -18.42 12.86 51.04
C VAL A 12 -17.14 12.80 50.21
N GLN A 13 -16.00 12.73 50.89
CA GLN A 13 -14.66 12.51 50.34
C GLN A 13 -14.42 11.03 50.03
N GLY A 14 -13.61 10.74 49.00
CA GLY A 14 -12.99 9.43 48.78
C GLY A 14 -12.66 9.11 47.31
N GLN A 15 -11.48 9.55 46.85
CA GLN A 15 -10.77 9.12 45.62
C GLN A 15 -10.05 7.76 45.85
N PRO A 16 -9.37 7.11 44.86
CA PRO A 16 -8.84 7.57 43.55
C PRO A 16 -9.29 6.71 42.33
N ALA A 17 -9.32 7.15 41.06
CA ALA A 17 -8.33 7.79 40.17
C ALA A 17 -7.16 6.86 39.79
N ASP A 18 -7.40 5.89 38.91
CA ASP A 18 -6.36 5.10 38.25
C ASP A 18 -5.77 5.87 37.07
N LEU A 19 -4.53 6.31 37.27
CA LEU A 19 -3.60 6.85 36.30
C LEU A 19 -2.83 5.69 35.66
N TYR A 20 -2.96 5.49 34.35
CA TYR A 20 -1.96 4.72 33.60
C TYR A 20 -0.79 5.64 33.27
N GLU A 21 0.21 5.64 34.14
CA GLU A 21 1.52 6.24 33.88
C GLU A 21 2.25 5.45 32.78
N TYR A 22 2.51 6.10 31.66
CA TYR A 22 3.48 5.61 30.66
C TYR A 22 4.88 5.98 31.16
N ARG A 23 5.58 4.99 31.73
CA ARG A 23 6.98 5.14 32.13
C ARG A 23 7.85 5.26 30.88
N ALA A 24 8.32 6.47 30.62
CA ALA A 24 9.38 6.75 29.67
C ALA A 24 10.72 6.61 30.40
N ASP A 25 11.43 5.50 30.20
CA ASP A 25 12.83 5.35 30.59
C ASP A 25 13.54 4.42 29.60
N ALA A 26 14.15 5.01 28.57
CA ALA A 26 15.36 4.52 27.93
C ALA A 26 16.03 5.69 27.18
N ALA A 27 17.24 6.02 27.60
CA ALA A 27 18.05 7.13 27.07
C ALA A 27 18.49 6.92 25.60
N PRO A 28 18.88 7.99 24.89
CA PRO A 28 19.06 7.99 23.45
C PRO A 28 20.53 7.78 23.07
N GLU A 29 20.86 6.64 22.48
CA GLU A 29 22.04 6.48 21.61
C GLU A 29 21.91 5.15 20.86
N GLN A 30 22.35 5.12 19.60
CA GLN A 30 22.31 3.97 18.66
C GLN A 30 21.09 3.82 17.72
N LEU A 31 20.58 4.92 17.19
CA LEU A 31 19.95 4.90 15.85
C LEU A 31 20.84 5.64 14.85
N GLN A 32 21.99 5.04 14.55
CA GLN A 32 22.80 5.40 13.40
C GLN A 32 23.23 4.11 12.69
N GLN A 33 22.98 4.09 11.38
CA GLN A 33 23.43 3.09 10.40
C GLN A 33 22.64 1.78 10.35
N ALA A 34 21.47 1.82 9.71
CA ALA A 34 21.09 0.70 8.86
C ALA A 34 21.75 0.95 7.49
N GLU A 35 22.88 0.29 7.23
CA GLU A 35 23.45 0.22 5.90
C GLU A 35 22.43 -0.43 4.96
N PHE A 36 22.10 0.27 3.88
CA PHE A 36 21.37 -0.29 2.76
C PHE A 36 22.28 -1.33 2.10
N LEU A 37 22.04 -2.61 2.34
CA LEU A 37 22.64 -3.66 1.51
C LEU A 37 22.05 -3.51 0.11
N GLU A 38 22.86 -2.99 -0.82
CA GLU A 38 22.59 -3.06 -2.26
C GLU A 38 22.31 -4.51 -2.65
N TYR A 39 21.07 -4.77 -3.07
CA TYR A 39 20.72 -6.02 -3.72
C TYR A 39 21.41 -6.05 -5.10
N ARG A 40 22.44 -6.89 -5.23
CA ARG A 40 23.16 -7.13 -6.48
C ARG A 40 22.54 -8.36 -7.16
N PRO A 41 21.78 -8.21 -8.27
CA PRO A 41 21.23 -9.37 -8.97
C PRO A 41 22.37 -10.18 -9.61
N GLN A 42 22.32 -11.50 -9.47
CA GLN A 42 23.22 -12.40 -10.21
C GLN A 42 22.89 -12.36 -11.71
N PRO A 43 23.89 -12.46 -12.61
CA PRO A 43 23.64 -12.50 -14.03
C PRO A 43 22.88 -13.78 -14.42
N LEU A 44 21.79 -13.60 -15.16
CA LEU A 44 21.03 -14.69 -15.79
C LEU A 44 21.99 -15.56 -16.62
N GLN A 45 22.05 -16.86 -16.31
CA GLN A 45 22.72 -17.84 -17.15
C GLN A 45 21.99 -17.90 -18.50
N GLN A 46 22.72 -17.61 -19.57
CA GLN A 46 22.19 -17.67 -20.93
C GLN A 46 21.90 -19.13 -21.30
N ALA A 47 20.68 -19.38 -21.76
CA ALA A 47 20.30 -20.65 -22.37
C ALA A 47 21.17 -20.94 -23.61
N PRO A 48 21.51 -22.21 -23.90
CA PRO A 48 22.37 -22.56 -25.02
C PRO A 48 21.71 -22.19 -26.36
N ARG A 49 22.40 -21.39 -27.17
CA ARG A 49 21.99 -21.03 -28.54
C ARG A 49 22.05 -22.28 -29.43
N GLN A 50 20.98 -22.53 -30.18
CA GLN A 50 21.01 -23.47 -31.30
C GLN A 50 21.88 -22.90 -32.43
N PRO A 51 22.66 -23.74 -33.15
CA PRO A 51 23.50 -23.26 -34.24
C PRO A 51 22.68 -23.00 -35.52
N ALA A 52 22.89 -21.83 -36.11
CA ALA A 52 22.41 -21.47 -37.45
C ALA A 52 23.32 -22.11 -38.54
N PRO A 53 22.80 -22.35 -39.76
CA PRO A 53 23.49 -23.13 -40.79
C PRO A 53 24.66 -22.36 -41.44
N GLN A 54 25.74 -23.08 -41.72
CA GLN A 54 26.99 -22.57 -42.29
C GLN A 54 26.85 -22.24 -43.78
N ARG A 55 27.27 -21.03 -44.18
CA ARG A 55 27.58 -20.67 -45.57
C ARG A 55 29.04 -21.00 -45.86
N GLN A 56 29.27 -21.74 -46.94
CA GLN A 56 30.60 -22.09 -47.46
C GLN A 56 31.27 -20.88 -48.13
N VAL A 57 32.56 -20.68 -47.86
CA VAL A 57 33.49 -19.86 -48.66
C VAL A 57 34.81 -20.65 -48.80
N PRO A 58 35.51 -20.62 -49.95
CA PRO A 58 36.51 -21.64 -50.31
C PRO A 58 37.95 -21.30 -49.93
N GLN A 59 38.67 -22.37 -49.60
CA GLN A 59 40.09 -22.73 -49.81
C GLN A 59 41.15 -21.63 -49.99
N GLN A 60 42.19 -21.68 -49.15
CA GLN A 60 43.60 -21.71 -49.58
C GLN A 60 44.44 -22.61 -48.65
N GLN A 61 45.44 -23.28 -49.22
CA GLN A 61 46.33 -24.28 -48.62
C GLN A 61 47.81 -23.88 -48.92
N PRO A 62 48.86 -24.57 -48.41
CA PRO A 62 49.73 -24.14 -47.30
C PRO A 62 51.21 -23.92 -47.72
N PRO A 63 52.13 -23.68 -46.76
CA PRO A 63 53.32 -24.55 -46.69
C PRO A 63 53.73 -24.87 -45.23
N GLN A 64 53.96 -26.12 -44.83
CA GLN A 64 55.12 -27.02 -44.95
C GLN A 64 55.83 -27.29 -43.60
N ARG A 65 55.84 -28.59 -43.28
CA ARG A 65 56.43 -29.38 -42.18
C ARG A 65 57.76 -28.93 -41.58
N GLN A 66 57.94 -29.22 -40.27
CA GLN A 66 59.02 -30.08 -39.76
C GLN A 66 58.52 -30.90 -38.54
N ALA A 67 59.10 -32.09 -38.33
CA ALA A 67 58.84 -33.06 -37.26
C ALA A 67 60.20 -33.44 -36.61
N PRO A 68 60.27 -34.39 -35.66
CA PRO A 68 59.87 -34.33 -34.25
C PRO A 68 61.07 -34.63 -33.31
N GLN A 69 61.05 -34.17 -32.05
CA GLN A 69 61.99 -34.61 -30.99
C GLN A 69 61.22 -34.68 -29.65
N GLN A 70 60.78 -35.86 -29.21
CA GLN A 70 61.43 -36.77 -28.26
C GLN A 70 61.89 -36.11 -26.95
N GLN A 71 61.12 -36.36 -25.88
CA GLN A 71 61.41 -36.06 -24.48
C GLN A 71 62.38 -37.10 -23.86
N PRO A 72 63.19 -36.71 -22.86
CA PRO A 72 63.68 -37.61 -21.82
C PRO A 72 62.95 -37.39 -20.47
N PRO A 73 63.10 -38.32 -19.51
CA PRO A 73 62.03 -38.79 -18.64
C PRO A 73 61.97 -38.06 -17.30
N GLN A 74 60.77 -37.95 -16.73
CA GLN A 74 60.61 -37.69 -15.29
C GLN A 74 59.87 -38.82 -14.60
N GLN A 75 60.31 -39.04 -13.36
CA GLN A 75 60.19 -40.24 -12.54
C GLN A 75 58.74 -40.57 -12.16
N GLN A 76 58.49 -41.87 -11.98
CA GLN A 76 57.23 -42.42 -11.48
C GLN A 76 57.06 -42.10 -9.99
N GLU A 77 55.90 -41.53 -9.63
CA GLU A 77 55.35 -41.57 -8.27
C GLU A 77 54.06 -42.42 -8.23
N PRO A 78 53.69 -42.98 -7.06
CA PRO A 78 52.84 -44.16 -6.99
C PRO A 78 51.38 -43.90 -7.37
N ASN A 79 50.83 -44.89 -8.08
CA ASN A 79 49.43 -44.99 -8.48
C ASN A 79 48.51 -45.09 -7.25
N VAL A 80 47.92 -43.97 -6.82
CA VAL A 80 46.77 -43.94 -5.92
C VAL A 80 45.52 -43.71 -6.75
N GLN A 81 44.73 -44.76 -6.96
CA GLN A 81 43.41 -44.63 -7.60
C GLN A 81 42.53 -43.68 -6.76
N PRO A 82 42.05 -42.56 -7.31
CA PRO A 82 41.04 -41.76 -6.63
C PRO A 82 39.73 -42.55 -6.66
N ARG A 83 39.19 -42.86 -5.47
CA ARG A 83 37.81 -43.34 -5.31
C ARG A 83 36.88 -42.41 -6.08
N GLN A 84 36.16 -42.94 -7.06
CA GLN A 84 35.05 -42.26 -7.69
C GLN A 84 34.02 -41.92 -6.61
N ARG A 85 33.96 -40.65 -6.21
CA ARG A 85 32.84 -40.14 -5.43
C ARG A 85 31.67 -40.02 -6.40
N GLN A 86 30.65 -40.85 -6.22
CA GLN A 86 29.37 -40.65 -6.86
C GLN A 86 28.89 -39.23 -6.52
N PRO A 87 28.37 -38.45 -7.48
CA PRO A 87 27.75 -37.17 -7.16
C PRO A 87 26.55 -37.47 -6.26
N GLU A 88 26.57 -36.90 -5.05
CA GLU A 88 25.39 -36.89 -4.19
C GLU A 88 24.23 -36.27 -4.96
N PRO A 89 23.00 -36.82 -4.86
CA PRO A 89 21.85 -36.19 -5.48
C PRO A 89 21.68 -34.81 -4.87
N THR A 90 21.84 -33.77 -5.68
CA THR A 90 21.53 -32.40 -5.28
C THR A 90 20.08 -32.39 -4.83
N GLN A 91 19.85 -32.35 -3.52
CA GLN A 91 18.51 -32.14 -2.99
C GLN A 91 18.06 -30.80 -3.53
N ALA A 92 17.06 -30.84 -4.42
CA ALA A 92 16.39 -29.63 -4.87
C ALA A 92 15.95 -28.88 -3.61
N GLN A 93 16.46 -27.66 -3.42
CA GLN A 93 16.01 -26.80 -2.35
C GLN A 93 14.48 -26.70 -2.45
N PRO A 94 13.73 -26.85 -1.35
CA PRO A 94 12.29 -26.72 -1.40
C PRO A 94 11.97 -25.35 -2.00
N GLN A 95 11.24 -25.33 -3.11
CA GLN A 95 10.65 -24.10 -3.60
C GLN A 95 9.70 -23.63 -2.50
N PHE A 96 10.12 -22.63 -1.73
CA PHE A 96 9.27 -21.96 -0.76
C PHE A 96 8.18 -21.24 -1.55
N GLN A 97 7.05 -21.91 -1.74
CA GLN A 97 5.80 -21.28 -2.09
C GLN A 97 5.21 -20.81 -0.76
N PRO A 98 5.30 -19.51 -0.41
CA PRO A 98 4.62 -19.03 0.78
C PRO A 98 3.13 -19.34 0.58
N GLU A 99 2.60 -20.20 1.44
CA GLU A 99 1.16 -20.42 1.52
C GLU A 99 0.52 -19.05 1.80
N LEU A 100 -0.50 -18.69 1.01
CA LEU A 100 -1.17 -17.40 1.19
C LEU A 100 -1.66 -17.32 2.65
N PRO A 101 -1.46 -16.20 3.35
CA PRO A 101 -1.98 -16.03 4.70
C PRO A 101 -3.47 -16.42 4.75
N PRO A 102 -3.89 -17.11 5.83
CA PRO A 102 -5.27 -17.58 5.94
C PRO A 102 -6.23 -16.40 5.90
N LEU A 103 -7.43 -16.60 5.35
CA LEU A 103 -8.45 -15.55 5.22
C LEU A 103 -8.79 -14.89 6.56
N SER A 104 -8.66 -15.63 7.67
CA SER A 104 -8.82 -15.12 9.04
C SER A 104 -7.81 -14.03 9.42
N SER A 105 -6.77 -13.80 8.62
CA SER A 105 -5.79 -12.73 8.84
C SER A 105 -6.29 -11.35 8.39
N ILE A 106 -7.43 -11.30 7.68
CA ILE A 106 -8.06 -10.07 7.20
C ILE A 106 -9.51 -10.05 7.67
N THR A 107 -9.90 -9.00 8.37
CA THR A 107 -11.27 -8.82 8.85
C THR A 107 -11.93 -7.67 8.13
N PHE A 108 -13.14 -7.90 7.63
CA PHE A 108 -13.95 -6.89 6.94
C PHE A 108 -15.08 -6.42 7.86
N TYR A 109 -14.88 -5.27 8.48
CA TYR A 109 -15.88 -4.67 9.36
C TYR A 109 -16.85 -3.82 8.57
N VAL A 110 -18.15 -4.01 8.80
CA VAL A 110 -19.23 -3.19 8.23
C VAL A 110 -19.73 -2.24 9.29
N PHE A 111 -19.73 -0.95 8.95
CA PHE A 111 -20.38 0.07 9.75
C PHE A 111 -21.45 0.76 8.93
N THR A 112 -22.59 1.00 9.57
CA THR A 112 -23.68 1.84 9.06
C THR A 112 -24.08 2.84 10.13
N ARG A 113 -24.79 3.91 9.75
CA ARG A 113 -25.19 4.99 10.67
C ARG A 113 -26.00 4.50 11.87
N ASN A 114 -26.77 3.42 11.71
CA ASN A 114 -27.72 2.94 12.71
C ASN A 114 -27.19 1.74 13.52
N SER A 115 -25.97 1.28 13.25
CA SER A 115 -25.40 0.11 13.93
C SER A 115 -24.60 0.52 15.18
N ALA A 116 -25.00 0.03 16.35
CA ALA A 116 -24.27 0.24 17.60
C ALA A 116 -22.93 -0.52 17.66
N GLN A 117 -22.83 -1.65 16.93
CA GLN A 117 -21.65 -2.48 16.79
C GLN A 117 -21.40 -2.78 15.31
N PRO A 118 -20.14 -2.97 14.88
CA PRO A 118 -19.87 -3.36 13.50
C PRO A 118 -20.38 -4.78 13.21
N GLY A 119 -20.90 -4.97 12.00
CA GLY A 119 -21.00 -6.29 11.40
C GLY A 119 -19.62 -6.78 10.94
N ILE A 120 -19.49 -8.09 10.74
CA ILE A 120 -18.28 -8.70 10.16
C ILE A 120 -18.69 -9.52 8.95
N LEU A 121 -18.04 -9.31 7.83
CA LEU A 121 -18.23 -10.09 6.61
C LEU A 121 -17.15 -11.16 6.49
N HIS A 122 -17.58 -12.39 6.24
CA HIS A 122 -16.74 -13.49 5.85
C HIS A 122 -17.13 -13.90 4.42
N VAL A 123 -16.18 -13.78 3.48
CA VAL A 123 -16.45 -14.05 2.06
C VAL A 123 -16.93 -15.50 1.90
N GLY A 124 -18.12 -15.67 1.32
CA GLY A 124 -18.77 -16.96 1.10
C GLY A 124 -19.64 -17.45 2.28
N ASP A 125 -19.72 -16.71 3.38
CA ASP A 125 -20.63 -17.00 4.49
C ASP A 125 -21.88 -16.12 4.42
N GLU A 126 -22.97 -16.68 3.92
CA GLU A 126 -24.27 -16.04 3.79
C GLU A 126 -24.81 -15.51 5.13
N ASN A 127 -24.55 -16.21 6.24
CA ASN A 127 -25.01 -15.75 7.56
C ASN A 127 -24.29 -14.46 7.96
N SER A 128 -22.98 -14.36 7.65
CA SER A 128 -22.22 -13.14 7.87
C SER A 128 -22.78 -11.98 7.03
N PHE A 129 -23.19 -12.23 5.78
CA PHE A 129 -23.83 -11.20 4.94
C PHE A 129 -25.12 -10.68 5.59
N PHE A 130 -26.08 -11.56 5.87
CA PHE A 130 -27.40 -11.16 6.38
C PHE A 130 -27.36 -10.56 7.79
N SER A 131 -26.36 -10.92 8.61
CA SER A 131 -26.21 -10.38 9.97
C SER A 131 -25.32 -9.14 10.06
N SER A 132 -24.57 -8.79 9.01
CA SER A 132 -23.62 -7.67 9.04
C SER A 132 -24.27 -6.28 9.07
N GLY A 133 -25.53 -6.18 8.64
CA GLY A 133 -26.19 -4.90 8.40
C GLY A 133 -25.77 -4.20 7.11
N PHE A 134 -24.99 -4.85 6.24
CA PHE A 134 -24.68 -4.35 4.89
C PHE A 134 -25.96 -4.21 4.06
N ASP A 135 -26.11 -3.08 3.36
CA ASP A 135 -27.26 -2.81 2.50
C ASP A 135 -26.81 -2.61 1.05
N VAL A 136 -27.20 -3.51 0.15
CA VAL A 136 -26.81 -3.49 -1.26
C VAL A 136 -27.30 -2.26 -2.03
N GLN A 137 -28.31 -1.56 -1.50
CA GLN A 137 -28.84 -0.34 -2.13
C GLN A 137 -27.99 0.90 -1.80
N ARG A 138 -27.13 0.84 -0.77
CA ARG A 138 -26.30 1.96 -0.35
C ARG A 138 -24.95 1.99 -1.08
N PRO A 139 -24.42 3.18 -1.41
CA PRO A 139 -23.03 3.31 -1.85
C PRO A 139 -22.07 2.75 -0.80
N THR A 140 -20.94 2.23 -1.25
CA THR A 140 -19.98 1.54 -0.36
C THR A 140 -18.63 2.25 -0.38
N LYS A 141 -18.17 2.66 0.80
CA LYS A 141 -16.86 3.28 1.05
C LYS A 141 -15.95 2.27 1.72
N VAL A 142 -14.88 1.86 1.04
CA VAL A 142 -13.93 0.87 1.57
C VAL A 142 -12.68 1.60 2.05
N ILE A 143 -12.37 1.53 3.34
CA ILE A 143 -11.22 2.20 3.95
C ILE A 143 -10.13 1.16 4.23
N ILE A 144 -8.90 1.42 3.78
CA ILE A 144 -7.78 0.48 3.87
C ILE A 144 -6.57 1.18 4.49
N HIS A 145 -6.14 0.70 5.67
CA HIS A 145 -4.97 1.26 6.37
C HIS A 145 -3.65 0.79 5.77
N GLY A 146 -2.55 1.39 6.23
CA GLY A 146 -1.18 1.05 5.87
C GLY A 146 -0.38 0.32 6.96
N PHE A 147 0.94 0.43 6.87
CA PHE A 147 1.91 -0.24 7.74
C PHE A 147 1.78 0.15 9.23
N GLY A 148 1.65 -0.86 10.10
CA GLY A 148 1.58 -0.69 11.55
C GLY A 148 0.31 0.01 12.05
N SER A 149 -0.76 -0.06 11.27
CA SER A 149 -2.09 0.46 11.63
C SER A 149 -3.07 -0.70 11.79
N ASP A 150 -4.24 -0.42 12.35
CA ASP A 150 -5.36 -1.35 12.56
C ASP A 150 -6.69 -0.57 12.55
N VAL A 151 -7.83 -1.28 12.64
CA VAL A 151 -9.17 -0.67 12.59
C VAL A 151 -9.44 0.34 13.72
N ASN A 152 -8.73 0.25 14.84
CA ASN A 152 -8.91 1.13 15.99
C ASN A 152 -7.99 2.36 15.96
N LYS A 153 -7.08 2.46 14.98
CA LYS A 153 -6.19 3.62 14.84
C LYS A 153 -6.92 4.85 14.30
N PRO A 154 -6.41 6.06 14.58
CA PRO A 154 -7.07 7.31 14.20
C PRO A 154 -7.43 7.43 12.71
N MET A 155 -6.60 6.90 11.79
CA MET A 155 -6.91 6.93 10.37
C MET A 155 -8.22 6.20 10.05
N MET A 156 -8.37 4.96 10.52
CA MET A 156 -9.55 4.14 10.26
C MET A 156 -10.80 4.70 10.97
N VAL A 157 -10.66 5.02 12.26
CA VAL A 157 -11.79 5.50 13.09
C VAL A 157 -12.33 6.82 12.57
N THR A 158 -11.47 7.82 12.36
CA THR A 158 -11.93 9.17 12.00
C THR A 158 -12.45 9.27 10.57
N MET A 159 -11.91 8.47 9.64
CA MET A 159 -12.43 8.37 8.28
C MET A 159 -13.82 7.71 8.25
N LYS A 160 -13.99 6.60 8.99
CA LYS A 160 -15.29 5.93 9.14
C LYS A 160 -16.32 6.89 9.72
N ASP A 161 -15.99 7.56 10.83
CA ASP A 161 -16.91 8.48 11.50
C ASP A 161 -17.29 9.66 10.59
N ALA A 162 -16.34 10.20 9.83
CA ALA A 162 -16.61 11.27 8.87
C ALA A 162 -17.62 10.83 7.80
N TYR A 163 -17.46 9.64 7.22
CA TYR A 163 -18.42 9.12 6.23
C TYR A 163 -19.81 8.89 6.82
N LEU A 164 -19.89 8.20 7.97
CA LEU A 164 -21.19 7.89 8.61
C LEU A 164 -21.95 9.16 9.04
N SER A 165 -21.21 10.20 9.42
CA SER A 165 -21.77 11.51 9.76
C SER A 165 -22.27 12.27 8.52
N ALA A 166 -21.55 12.18 7.40
CA ALA A 166 -21.85 12.97 6.20
C ALA A 166 -22.86 12.29 5.25
N MET A 167 -22.92 10.95 5.20
CA MET A 167 -23.63 10.21 4.16
C MET A 167 -24.32 8.95 4.70
N ASP A 168 -25.40 8.50 4.05
CA ASP A 168 -26.02 7.20 4.33
C ASP A 168 -25.39 6.14 3.41
N VAL A 169 -24.31 5.52 3.88
CA VAL A 169 -23.45 4.60 3.12
C VAL A 169 -23.09 3.38 3.94
N ASN A 170 -22.67 2.31 3.27
CA ASN A 170 -21.90 1.25 3.92
C ASN A 170 -20.44 1.73 4.05
N VAL A 171 -19.87 1.68 5.25
CA VAL A 171 -18.42 1.84 5.44
C VAL A 171 -17.81 0.47 5.72
N LEU A 172 -16.96 -0.01 4.81
CA LEU A 172 -16.19 -1.24 4.95
C LEU A 172 -14.77 -0.91 5.38
N SER A 173 -14.42 -1.23 6.63
CA SER A 173 -13.04 -1.10 7.12
C SER A 173 -12.30 -2.42 6.93
N VAL A 174 -11.22 -2.41 6.15
CA VAL A 174 -10.35 -3.56 5.94
C VAL A 174 -9.25 -3.57 7.00
N ASP A 175 -9.36 -4.47 7.97
CA ASP A 175 -8.30 -4.71 8.95
C ASP A 175 -7.41 -5.86 8.49
N TRP A 176 -6.17 -5.51 8.16
CA TRP A 176 -5.11 -6.46 7.82
C TRP A 176 -3.88 -6.22 8.72
N SER A 177 -4.11 -5.76 9.95
CA SER A 177 -3.08 -5.49 10.95
C SER A 177 -2.16 -6.67 11.26
N PRO A 178 -2.61 -7.96 11.27
CA PRO A 178 -1.69 -9.08 11.43
C PRO A 178 -0.65 -9.18 10.31
N LEU A 179 -1.01 -8.73 9.11
CA LEU A 179 -0.18 -8.79 7.91
C LEU A 179 0.63 -7.53 7.64
N SER A 180 0.37 -6.45 8.39
CA SER A 180 1.03 -5.15 8.24
C SER A 180 1.80 -4.70 9.49
N ALA A 181 1.98 -5.60 10.45
CA ALA A 181 2.56 -5.29 11.76
C ALA A 181 4.00 -4.76 11.69
N ARG A 182 4.31 -3.85 12.63
CA ARG A 182 5.69 -3.39 12.87
C ARG A 182 6.50 -4.48 13.60
N PRO A 183 7.83 -4.53 13.43
CA PRO A 183 8.67 -3.67 12.59
C PRO A 183 8.86 -4.19 11.14
N TRP A 184 8.13 -5.22 10.72
CA TRP A 184 8.44 -6.01 9.53
C TRP A 184 7.94 -5.41 8.21
N TYR A 185 8.47 -4.24 7.82
CA TYR A 185 8.04 -3.55 6.59
C TYR A 185 8.18 -4.39 5.30
N PRO A 186 9.29 -5.10 5.03
CA PRO A 186 9.41 -5.90 3.81
C PRO A 186 8.33 -6.99 3.69
N VAL A 187 7.94 -7.58 4.83
CA VAL A 187 6.86 -8.58 4.89
C VAL A 187 5.51 -7.90 4.66
N ALA A 188 5.24 -6.78 5.33
CA ALA A 188 4.03 -6.00 5.12
C ALA A 188 3.86 -5.55 3.67
N ARG A 189 4.94 -5.10 3.02
CA ARG A 189 4.99 -4.83 1.59
C ARG A 189 4.59 -6.10 0.82
N ALA A 190 5.27 -7.22 1.01
CA ALA A 190 4.97 -8.44 0.25
C ALA A 190 3.51 -8.89 0.40
N ASN A 191 2.93 -8.73 1.60
CA ASN A 191 1.54 -9.05 1.87
C ASN A 191 0.52 -8.17 1.12
N VAL A 192 0.90 -6.99 0.62
CA VAL A 192 0.03 -6.17 -0.23
C VAL A 192 -0.45 -6.96 -1.46
N ASP A 193 0.42 -7.77 -2.06
CA ASP A 193 0.09 -8.64 -3.20
C ASP A 193 -0.93 -9.73 -2.84
N VAL A 194 -1.09 -10.03 -1.55
CA VAL A 194 -2.08 -11.00 -1.05
C VAL A 194 -3.37 -10.32 -0.64
N VAL A 195 -3.29 -9.19 0.08
CA VAL A 195 -4.47 -8.51 0.63
C VAL A 195 -5.34 -7.95 -0.50
N GLY A 196 -4.75 -7.38 -1.56
CA GLY A 196 -5.49 -6.82 -2.69
C GLY A 196 -6.50 -7.80 -3.32
N PRO A 197 -6.08 -8.99 -3.77
CA PRO A 197 -7.01 -10.00 -4.29
C PRO A 197 -8.07 -10.48 -3.30
N ARG A 198 -7.81 -10.43 -1.97
CA ARG A 198 -8.83 -10.75 -0.96
C ARG A 198 -9.91 -9.67 -0.85
N VAL A 199 -9.51 -8.40 -0.94
CA VAL A 199 -10.47 -7.28 -1.03
C VAL A 199 -11.27 -7.39 -2.33
N ALA A 200 -10.65 -7.73 -3.45
CA ALA A 200 -11.36 -7.96 -4.71
C ALA A 200 -12.41 -9.10 -4.60
N ALA A 201 -12.04 -10.22 -3.97
CA ALA A 201 -12.95 -11.34 -3.75
C ALA A 201 -14.16 -10.96 -2.88
N LEU A 202 -13.97 -10.11 -1.85
CA LEU A 202 -15.08 -9.54 -1.08
C LEU A 202 -16.01 -8.71 -1.99
N LEU A 203 -15.45 -7.83 -2.81
CA LEU A 203 -16.24 -6.97 -3.70
C LEU A 203 -17.02 -7.77 -4.75
N ASP A 204 -16.41 -8.80 -5.35
CA ASP A 204 -17.08 -9.72 -6.26
C ASP A 204 -18.23 -10.48 -5.57
N TRP A 205 -18.01 -10.93 -4.33
CA TRP A 205 -19.04 -11.62 -3.56
C TRP A 205 -20.21 -10.70 -3.19
N LEU A 206 -19.93 -9.45 -2.79
CA LEU A 206 -20.97 -8.44 -2.54
C LEU A 206 -21.72 -8.05 -3.84
N ALA A 207 -21.03 -7.99 -4.97
CA ALA A 207 -21.67 -7.77 -6.27
C ALA A 207 -22.61 -8.92 -6.64
N GLY A 208 -22.23 -10.16 -6.31
CA GLY A 208 -23.11 -11.34 -6.43
C GLY A 208 -24.41 -11.23 -5.61
N HIS A 209 -24.41 -10.44 -4.53
CA HIS A 209 -25.59 -10.12 -3.72
C HIS A 209 -26.39 -8.91 -4.24
N GLY A 210 -25.93 -8.28 -5.33
CA GLY A 210 -26.59 -7.13 -5.95
C GLY A 210 -25.99 -5.77 -5.59
N ALA A 211 -24.86 -5.71 -4.86
CA ALA A 211 -24.17 -4.45 -4.65
C ALA A 211 -23.59 -3.91 -5.97
N SER A 212 -23.74 -2.62 -6.23
CA SER A 212 -23.21 -2.00 -7.45
C SER A 212 -21.74 -1.60 -7.29
N LEU A 213 -20.84 -2.18 -8.09
CA LEU A 213 -19.45 -1.72 -8.15
C LEU A 213 -19.31 -0.26 -8.63
N GLY A 214 -20.28 0.23 -9.40
CA GLY A 214 -20.35 1.62 -9.85
C GLY A 214 -20.59 2.63 -8.73
N SER A 215 -20.94 2.17 -7.52
CA SER A 215 -21.04 2.99 -6.30
C SER A 215 -20.00 2.62 -5.23
N VAL A 216 -19.00 1.80 -5.58
CA VAL A 216 -17.87 1.45 -4.70
C VAL A 216 -16.73 2.46 -4.84
N HIS A 217 -16.27 2.97 -3.70
CA HIS A 217 -15.11 3.85 -3.61
C HIS A 217 -14.11 3.29 -2.59
N LEU A 218 -12.94 2.90 -3.07
CA LEU A 218 -11.83 2.44 -2.23
C LEU A 218 -10.94 3.63 -1.83
N VAL A 219 -10.58 3.73 -0.55
CA VAL A 219 -9.73 4.77 -0.01
C VAL A 219 -8.60 4.11 0.77
N GLY A 220 -7.39 4.16 0.23
CA GLY A 220 -6.23 3.48 0.79
C GLY A 220 -5.14 4.46 1.20
N HIS A 221 -4.57 4.29 2.40
CA HIS A 221 -3.44 5.10 2.88
C HIS A 221 -2.14 4.31 2.90
N SER A 222 -1.02 4.92 2.47
CA SER A 222 0.30 4.29 2.51
C SER A 222 0.33 2.97 1.74
N LEU A 223 0.70 1.84 2.36
CA LEU A 223 0.58 0.50 1.76
C LEU A 223 -0.87 0.16 1.34
N GLY A 224 -1.86 0.67 2.07
CA GLY A 224 -3.28 0.46 1.78
C GLY A 224 -3.73 1.06 0.44
N ALA A 225 -3.04 2.10 -0.06
CA ALA A 225 -3.30 2.66 -1.39
C ALA A 225 -2.99 1.62 -2.49
N HIS A 226 -1.93 0.85 -2.33
CA HIS A 226 -1.58 -0.22 -3.25
C HIS A 226 -2.48 -1.44 -3.09
N VAL A 227 -2.92 -1.75 -1.87
CA VAL A 227 -3.98 -2.76 -1.66
C VAL A 227 -5.25 -2.37 -2.41
N ALA A 228 -5.66 -1.09 -2.36
CA ALA A 228 -6.81 -0.58 -3.11
C ALA A 228 -6.64 -0.73 -4.62
N GLY A 229 -5.48 -0.36 -5.16
CA GLY A 229 -5.14 -0.51 -6.58
C GLY A 229 -5.23 -1.96 -7.05
N ILE A 230 -4.48 -2.84 -6.37
CA ILE A 230 -4.47 -4.28 -6.68
C ILE A 230 -5.88 -4.87 -6.53
N ALA A 231 -6.67 -4.45 -5.55
CA ALA A 231 -8.06 -4.88 -5.43
C ALA A 231 -8.87 -4.49 -6.68
N GLY A 232 -8.81 -3.21 -7.09
CA GLY A 232 -9.49 -2.72 -8.29
C GLY A 232 -9.11 -3.49 -9.56
N ALA A 233 -7.81 -3.78 -9.75
CA ALA A 233 -7.31 -4.59 -10.87
C ALA A 233 -7.78 -6.05 -10.87
N ASN A 234 -8.16 -6.60 -9.71
CA ASN A 234 -8.51 -8.02 -9.56
C ASN A 234 -10.02 -8.29 -9.45
N VAL A 235 -10.87 -7.26 -9.35
CA VAL A 235 -12.33 -7.42 -9.38
C VAL A 235 -12.75 -7.95 -10.75
N ARG A 236 -13.58 -9.00 -10.78
CA ARG A 236 -13.99 -9.68 -12.02
C ARG A 236 -15.43 -9.36 -12.42
N SER A 237 -16.26 -8.96 -11.47
CA SER A 237 -17.68 -8.66 -11.68
C SER A 237 -17.95 -7.27 -12.28
N GLY A 238 -16.91 -6.48 -12.55
CA GLY A 238 -17.01 -5.16 -13.18
C GLY A 238 -15.83 -4.27 -12.81
N ARG A 239 -16.04 -2.95 -12.86
CA ARG A 239 -15.05 -1.95 -12.42
C ARG A 239 -15.58 -1.18 -11.23
N VAL A 240 -14.73 -0.99 -10.22
CA VAL A 240 -15.02 -0.09 -9.11
C VAL A 240 -15.05 1.36 -9.59
N SER A 241 -15.94 2.15 -9.02
CA SER A 241 -16.18 3.54 -9.42
C SER A 241 -14.94 4.41 -9.21
N ARG A 242 -14.33 4.30 -8.01
CA ARG A 242 -13.25 5.20 -7.62
C ARG A 242 -12.23 4.55 -6.70
N ILE A 243 -10.97 4.90 -6.88
CA ILE A 243 -9.91 4.68 -5.88
C ILE A 243 -9.29 6.03 -5.51
N SER A 244 -9.16 6.31 -4.21
CA SER A 244 -8.36 7.42 -3.70
C SER A 244 -7.12 6.90 -2.99
N GLY A 245 -5.94 7.22 -3.52
CA GLY A 245 -4.64 6.91 -2.94
C GLY A 245 -4.15 8.03 -2.02
N LEU A 246 -4.04 7.76 -0.73
CA LEU A 246 -3.63 8.74 0.28
C LEU A 246 -2.16 8.53 0.63
N ASP A 247 -1.29 9.35 0.06
CA ASP A 247 0.17 9.28 0.12
C ASP A 247 0.71 7.86 -0.09
N PRO A 248 0.50 7.25 -1.29
CA PRO A 248 0.83 5.85 -1.56
C PRO A 248 2.29 5.54 -1.25
N ALA A 249 2.57 4.42 -0.59
CA ALA A 249 3.90 4.12 -0.08
C ALA A 249 4.95 3.93 -1.19
N ARG A 250 6.09 4.60 -1.09
CA ARG A 250 7.17 4.48 -2.07
C ARG A 250 8.11 3.28 -1.87
N PRO A 251 8.60 2.97 -0.66
CA PRO A 251 9.61 1.92 -0.49
C PRO A 251 9.10 0.57 -0.99
N GLY A 252 9.80 -0.01 -1.98
CA GLY A 252 9.40 -1.28 -2.60
C GLY A 252 8.25 -1.19 -3.61
N PHE A 253 7.90 0.01 -4.12
CA PHE A 253 6.87 0.20 -5.15
C PHE A 253 7.31 0.96 -6.41
N ARG A 254 8.39 1.74 -6.37
CA ARG A 254 8.88 2.52 -7.54
C ARG A 254 9.00 1.69 -8.81
N ASP A 255 9.73 0.58 -8.75
CA ASP A 255 10.06 -0.25 -9.91
C ASP A 255 9.14 -1.47 -10.06
N VAL A 256 8.00 -1.46 -9.36
CA VAL A 256 7.06 -2.57 -9.39
C VAL A 256 6.20 -2.46 -10.65
N ALA A 257 6.22 -3.53 -11.45
CA ALA A 257 5.39 -3.65 -12.64
C ALA A 257 3.89 -3.67 -12.28
N LEU A 258 3.08 -3.06 -13.14
CA LEU A 258 1.63 -3.16 -13.06
C LEU A 258 1.18 -4.62 -13.32
N PRO A 259 0.07 -5.07 -12.72
CA PRO A 259 -0.87 -4.35 -11.84
C PRO A 259 -0.56 -4.55 -10.33
N ARG A 260 0.71 -4.65 -9.93
CA ARG A 260 1.12 -4.94 -8.53
C ARG A 260 1.30 -3.70 -7.64
N ARG A 261 0.78 -2.57 -8.09
CA ARG A 261 0.75 -1.29 -7.38
C ARG A 261 -0.42 -0.48 -7.92
N LEU A 262 -0.74 0.60 -7.21
CA LEU A 262 -1.77 1.55 -7.65
C LEU A 262 -1.37 2.20 -8.99
N ASP A 263 -2.30 2.21 -9.93
CA ASP A 263 -2.26 2.98 -11.16
C ASP A 263 -3.65 3.45 -11.64
N ALA A 264 -3.68 4.32 -12.64
CA ALA A 264 -4.92 4.90 -13.16
C ALA A 264 -5.92 3.86 -13.70
N GLY A 265 -5.46 2.71 -14.20
CA GLY A 265 -6.30 1.65 -14.75
C GLY A 265 -7.17 0.91 -13.72
N ASP A 266 -6.83 1.00 -12.43
CA ASP A 266 -7.42 0.19 -11.37
C ASP A 266 -8.89 0.51 -11.05
N ALA A 267 -9.40 1.68 -11.47
CA ALA A 267 -10.79 2.09 -11.30
C ALA A 267 -11.28 2.98 -12.45
N VAL A 268 -12.59 3.25 -12.49
CA VAL A 268 -13.14 4.23 -13.44
C VAL A 268 -12.51 5.61 -13.22
N PHE A 269 -12.25 5.98 -11.96
CA PHE A 269 -11.51 7.18 -11.59
C PHE A 269 -10.51 6.88 -10.46
N VAL A 270 -9.28 7.38 -10.59
CA VAL A 270 -8.24 7.22 -9.58
C VAL A 270 -7.69 8.60 -9.26
N ASP A 271 -7.77 9.01 -8.00
CA ASP A 271 -7.19 10.25 -7.51
C ASP A 271 -6.19 10.02 -6.39
N VAL A 272 -5.11 10.80 -6.38
CA VAL A 272 -4.00 10.58 -5.44
C VAL A 272 -3.66 11.88 -4.73
N ILE A 273 -3.43 11.83 -3.42
CA ILE A 273 -2.97 12.96 -2.62
C ILE A 273 -1.56 12.65 -2.12
N HIS A 274 -0.58 13.42 -2.56
CA HIS A 274 0.82 13.29 -2.18
C HIS A 274 1.15 14.29 -1.07
N THR A 275 1.69 13.83 0.06
CA THR A 275 2.08 14.70 1.18
C THR A 275 3.49 14.43 1.69
N THR A 276 4.11 13.32 1.27
CA THR A 276 5.53 13.04 1.48
C THR A 276 6.21 12.47 0.23
N ALA A 277 5.84 12.98 -0.94
CA ALA A 277 6.47 12.68 -2.22
C ALA A 277 8.00 12.73 -2.10
N GLY A 278 8.68 11.71 -2.60
CA GLY A 278 10.14 11.67 -2.54
C GLY A 278 10.70 10.94 -1.31
N LEU A 279 9.88 10.59 -0.32
CA LEU A 279 10.35 10.06 0.96
C LEU A 279 9.58 8.81 1.42
N LEU A 280 8.41 8.98 2.03
CA LEU A 280 7.53 7.85 2.37
C LEU A 280 6.49 7.62 1.28
N GLY A 281 6.01 8.69 0.65
CA GLY A 281 5.06 8.67 -0.45
C GLY A 281 5.73 8.62 -1.82
N MET A 282 5.05 8.02 -2.79
CA MET A 282 5.39 8.07 -4.21
C MET A 282 5.40 9.53 -4.67
N GLU A 283 6.37 9.92 -5.50
CA GLU A 283 6.38 11.23 -6.15
C GLU A 283 5.68 11.20 -7.50
N ASP A 284 5.84 10.13 -8.28
CA ASP A 284 5.29 10.03 -9.62
C ASP A 284 3.76 10.14 -9.60
N PRO A 285 3.16 10.80 -10.61
CA PRO A 285 1.72 10.78 -10.80
C PRO A 285 1.29 9.35 -11.17
N ILE A 286 0.44 8.75 -10.35
CA ILE A 286 -0.03 7.37 -10.50
C ILE A 286 -1.56 7.25 -10.54
N GLY A 287 -2.28 8.38 -10.58
CA GLY A 287 -3.72 8.43 -10.79
C GLY A 287 -4.12 8.94 -12.16
N HIS A 288 -5.44 9.10 -12.34
CA HIS A 288 -5.98 10.01 -13.35
C HIS A 288 -5.78 11.46 -12.92
N THR A 289 -5.86 11.71 -11.62
CA THR A 289 -5.68 13.03 -11.00
C THR A 289 -4.73 12.93 -9.81
N ASP A 290 -3.67 13.72 -9.80
CA ASP A 290 -2.66 13.70 -8.74
C ASP A 290 -2.53 15.09 -8.10
N PHE A 291 -2.74 15.15 -6.79
CA PHE A 291 -2.74 16.36 -5.99
C PHE A 291 -1.49 16.44 -5.13
N TYR A 292 -0.80 17.59 -5.19
CA TYR A 292 0.41 17.88 -4.42
C TYR A 292 0.16 19.06 -3.46
N PRO A 293 -0.68 18.89 -2.42
CA PRO A 293 -0.94 19.94 -1.45
C PRO A 293 0.36 20.42 -0.78
N ASN A 294 0.53 21.74 -0.72
CA ASN A 294 1.72 22.38 -0.17
C ASN A 294 3.00 21.81 -0.78
N ARG A 295 2.99 21.61 -2.11
CA ARG A 295 4.07 21.05 -2.92
C ARG A 295 4.23 19.52 -2.82
N GLY A 296 3.36 18.87 -2.04
CA GLY A 296 3.29 17.42 -1.86
C GLY A 296 4.45 16.76 -1.13
N VAL A 297 5.39 17.56 -0.61
CA VAL A 297 6.58 17.10 0.11
C VAL A 297 6.46 17.36 1.62
N MET A 298 7.30 16.71 2.40
CA MET A 298 7.56 17.13 3.77
C MET A 298 8.24 18.52 3.75
N ARG A 299 7.88 19.44 4.65
CA ARG A 299 6.98 19.34 5.80
C ARG A 299 5.63 19.98 5.51
N GLN A 300 4.56 19.22 5.73
CA GLN A 300 3.20 19.73 5.58
C GLN A 300 2.83 20.71 6.71
N PRO A 301 1.98 21.72 6.45
CA PRO A 301 1.46 22.63 7.47
C PRO A 301 0.82 21.90 8.67
N GLY A 302 1.16 22.38 9.88
CA GLY A 302 0.72 21.81 11.16
C GLY A 302 1.55 20.63 11.68
N CYS A 303 2.53 20.13 10.92
CA CYS A 303 3.42 19.04 11.38
C CYS A 303 4.70 19.58 12.02
N THR A 304 4.89 19.36 13.32
CA THR A 304 6.05 19.88 14.09
C THR A 304 7.11 18.83 14.40
N ASP A 305 6.83 17.54 14.20
CA ASP A 305 7.71 16.41 14.46
C ASP A 305 8.90 16.33 13.50
N LEU A 306 10.10 16.01 13.96
CA LEU A 306 11.27 15.91 13.06
C LEU A 306 11.14 14.80 11.99
N GLY A 307 10.27 13.82 12.20
CA GLY A 307 10.04 12.72 11.27
C GLY A 307 9.01 13.01 10.18
N PRO A 308 8.93 12.14 9.15
CA PRO A 308 7.97 12.28 8.06
C PRO A 308 6.55 11.81 8.41
N ARG A 309 6.37 11.20 9.59
CA ARG A 309 5.12 10.53 9.98
C ARG A 309 3.92 11.47 9.95
N CYS A 310 4.00 12.65 10.57
CA CYS A 310 2.87 13.58 10.53
C CYS A 310 2.51 14.02 9.10
N SER A 311 3.52 14.32 8.27
CA SER A 311 3.27 14.72 6.88
C SER A 311 2.65 13.57 6.09
N HIS A 312 3.05 12.33 6.35
CA HIS A 312 2.47 11.14 5.72
C HIS A 312 1.01 10.92 6.14
N GLU A 313 0.68 11.17 7.40
CA GLU A 313 -0.69 11.16 7.89
C GLU A 313 -1.55 12.33 7.37
N LYS A 314 -0.93 13.42 6.92
CA LYS A 314 -1.66 14.61 6.47
C LYS A 314 -2.58 14.29 5.29
N ALA A 315 -2.21 13.37 4.40
CA ALA A 315 -3.06 12.97 3.28
C ALA A 315 -4.44 12.47 3.73
N TYR A 316 -4.51 11.54 4.70
CA TYR A 316 -5.83 11.07 5.18
C TYR A 316 -6.55 12.12 6.01
N LYS A 317 -5.84 13.02 6.69
CA LYS A 317 -6.47 14.11 7.46
C LYS A 317 -7.15 15.11 6.52
N LEU A 318 -6.46 15.54 5.46
CA LEU A 318 -7.03 16.39 4.42
C LEU A 318 -8.21 15.70 3.74
N PHE A 319 -8.06 14.44 3.36
CA PHE A 319 -9.15 13.70 2.75
C PHE A 319 -10.36 13.58 3.70
N ARG A 320 -10.15 13.20 4.97
CA ARG A 320 -11.20 13.14 5.99
C ARG A 320 -11.95 14.47 6.10
N ASP A 321 -11.23 15.59 6.19
CA ASP A 321 -11.84 16.90 6.36
C ASP A 321 -12.68 17.28 5.11
N SER A 322 -12.24 16.86 3.92
CA SER A 322 -12.97 17.05 2.65
C SER A 322 -14.26 16.23 2.53
N ILE A 323 -14.44 15.17 3.32
CA ILE A 323 -15.72 14.41 3.40
C ILE A 323 -16.82 15.30 3.99
N GLY A 324 -16.45 16.21 4.90
CA GLY A 324 -17.35 17.16 5.52
C GLY A 324 -17.64 18.39 4.65
N GLN A 325 -17.39 19.56 5.20
CA GLN A 325 -17.67 20.84 4.55
C GLN A 325 -16.43 21.49 3.93
N GLU A 326 -15.22 21.05 4.31
CA GLU A 326 -13.99 21.62 3.77
C GLU A 326 -13.84 21.31 2.28
N GLN A 327 -13.42 22.31 1.51
CA GLN A 327 -13.13 22.15 0.09
C GLN A 327 -11.75 22.71 -0.18
N TYR A 328 -10.87 21.86 -0.71
CA TYR A 328 -9.53 22.25 -1.08
C TYR A 328 -9.50 22.52 -2.58
N GLU A 329 -9.54 23.80 -2.95
CA GLU A 329 -9.31 24.20 -4.33
C GLU A 329 -7.85 23.89 -4.71
N ALA A 330 -7.68 23.23 -5.86
CA ALA A 330 -6.40 22.83 -6.39
C ALA A 330 -6.26 23.33 -7.84
N VAL A 331 -5.18 24.02 -8.14
CA VAL A 331 -4.92 24.65 -9.45
C VAL A 331 -4.13 23.70 -10.34
N GLY A 332 -4.55 23.53 -11.59
CA GLY A 332 -3.89 22.64 -12.56
C GLY A 332 -2.45 23.08 -12.89
N CYS A 333 -1.58 22.10 -13.05
CA CYS A 333 -0.15 22.26 -13.33
C CYS A 333 0.22 21.49 -14.61
N ASP A 334 1.19 22.01 -15.37
CA ASP A 334 1.65 21.35 -16.60
C ASP A 334 2.52 20.12 -16.30
N SER A 335 3.13 20.07 -15.11
CA SER A 335 3.98 18.96 -14.69
C SER A 335 3.96 18.75 -13.16
N MET A 336 4.38 17.56 -12.74
CA MET A 336 4.67 17.25 -11.33
C MET A 336 5.68 18.24 -10.75
N GLN A 337 6.70 18.59 -11.53
CA GLN A 337 7.74 19.52 -11.09
C GLN A 337 7.18 20.91 -10.79
N ASP A 338 6.22 21.39 -11.58
CA ASP A 338 5.52 22.66 -11.34
C ASP A 338 4.64 22.59 -10.11
N ALA A 339 3.92 21.49 -9.91
CA ALA A 339 3.11 21.26 -8.71
C ALA A 339 3.98 21.28 -7.43
N MET A 340 5.13 20.59 -7.46
CA MET A 340 6.11 20.57 -6.38
C MET A 340 6.85 21.91 -6.20
N GLN A 341 6.71 22.86 -7.13
CA GLN A 341 7.23 24.22 -7.01
C GLN A 341 6.13 25.25 -6.72
N GLY A 342 4.85 24.85 -6.72
CA GLY A 342 3.71 25.76 -6.59
C GLY A 342 3.55 26.71 -7.78
N ARG A 343 4.01 26.31 -8.98
CA ARG A 343 4.00 27.13 -10.20
C ARG A 343 2.87 26.71 -11.15
N CYS A 344 1.64 26.84 -10.69
CA CYS A 344 0.46 26.32 -11.39
C CYS A 344 -0.50 27.46 -11.79
N ARG A 345 -1.10 27.35 -12.99
CA ARG A 345 -1.98 28.39 -13.57
C ARG A 345 -3.17 27.79 -14.35
N GLY A 346 -3.35 26.48 -14.28
CA GLY A 346 -4.40 25.77 -14.97
C GLY A 346 -5.77 25.93 -14.29
N ARG A 347 -6.75 25.22 -14.83
CA ARG A 347 -8.11 25.22 -14.30
C ARG A 347 -8.15 24.71 -12.85
N PRO A 348 -8.89 25.38 -11.94
CA PRO A 348 -9.08 24.87 -10.59
C PRO A 348 -10.05 23.68 -10.56
N VAL A 349 -9.79 22.73 -9.66
CA VAL A 349 -10.65 21.59 -9.31
C VAL A 349 -10.69 21.43 -7.78
N VAL A 350 -11.51 20.52 -7.28
CA VAL A 350 -11.58 20.21 -5.84
C VAL A 350 -10.79 18.93 -5.54
N MET A 351 -9.87 19.01 -4.57
CA MET A 351 -9.18 17.85 -4.01
C MET A 351 -10.00 17.20 -2.89
N GLY A 352 -9.94 15.86 -2.79
CA GLY A 352 -10.57 15.09 -1.70
C GLY A 352 -11.86 14.39 -2.14
N GLU A 353 -12.80 14.17 -1.21
CA GLU A 353 -14.01 13.35 -1.44
C GLU A 353 -14.85 13.84 -2.64
N ARG A 354 -14.88 15.15 -2.92
CA ARG A 354 -15.62 15.72 -4.07
C ARG A 354 -14.81 15.79 -5.37
N ALA A 355 -13.60 15.22 -5.43
CA ALA A 355 -12.81 15.20 -6.66
C ALA A 355 -13.57 14.46 -7.77
N SER A 356 -13.45 14.98 -8.99
CA SER A 356 -14.13 14.47 -10.18
C SER A 356 -13.12 14.08 -11.25
N GLY A 357 -13.35 12.94 -11.90
CA GLY A 357 -12.57 12.48 -13.05
C GLY A 357 -12.79 13.25 -14.34
N THR A 358 -13.61 14.30 -14.36
CA THR A 358 -13.86 15.10 -15.57
C THR A 358 -12.61 15.84 -16.06
N PHE A 359 -11.72 16.22 -15.15
CA PHE A 359 -10.48 16.94 -15.46
C PHE A 359 -9.29 16.19 -14.87
N PRO A 360 -8.82 15.13 -15.56
CA PRO A 360 -7.59 14.44 -15.16
C PRO A 360 -6.39 15.37 -15.32
N GLY A 361 -5.35 15.15 -14.52
CA GLY A 361 -4.14 15.98 -14.55
C GLY A 361 -3.47 16.11 -13.19
N ILE A 362 -2.48 17.01 -13.15
CA ILE A 362 -1.66 17.26 -11.97
C ILE A 362 -2.08 18.59 -11.34
N TYR A 363 -2.22 18.62 -10.03
CA TYR A 363 -2.79 19.77 -9.32
C TYR A 363 -1.99 20.14 -8.07
N PHE A 364 -1.92 21.43 -7.81
CA PHE A 364 -1.35 22.00 -6.59
C PHE A 364 -2.44 22.66 -5.75
N ALA A 365 -2.48 22.34 -4.47
CA ALA A 365 -3.39 22.96 -3.50
C ALA A 365 -2.59 23.62 -2.37
N VAL A 366 -3.15 24.65 -1.76
CA VAL A 366 -2.66 25.21 -0.49
C VAL A 366 -3.61 24.81 0.61
N THR A 367 -3.08 24.22 1.69
CA THR A 367 -3.89 23.79 2.84
C THR A 367 -3.27 24.30 4.14
N ARG A 368 -4.04 24.26 5.24
CA ARG A 368 -3.58 24.72 6.56
C ARG A 368 -3.13 23.56 7.46
#